data_AF-A0A3E0WI36-F1
#
_entry.id   AF-A0A3E0WI36-F1
#
_cell.length_a   1.000
_cell.length_b   1.000
_cell.length_c   1.000
_cell.angle_alpha   90.00
_cell.angle_beta   90.00
_cell.angle_gamma   90.00
#
_symmetry.space_group_name_H-M   'P 1'
#
loop_
_entity.id
_entity.type
_entity.pdbx_description
1 polymer ?
#
loop_
_entity_poly.entity_id
_entity_poly.type
_entity_poly.pdbx_seq_one_letter_code
_entity_poly.pdbx_strand_id
1 'polypeptide(L)'
;MSDAFLSKVEALNEYCSIEIDTQLESIALPFWSLDEIKQGLKRREEWGVPSHLIPFQGDWHDLLCLDQDTGKVVYLNNDRDIVFSWENTQEFLNALSKEEVARDTTRKITSAWIDPDF
;
A
#
# COMPACT_ATOMS: atom_id res chain seq x y z
N MET A 1 -7.02 -12.78 -14.41
CA MET A 1 -5.61 -12.39 -14.52
C MET A 1 -5.02 -11.94 -13.17
N SER A 2 -5.82 -11.40 -12.25
CA SER A 2 -5.41 -10.93 -10.91
C SER A 2 -4.76 -11.99 -9.99
N ASP A 3 -5.16 -13.26 -10.08
CA ASP A 3 -4.67 -14.34 -9.20
C ASP A 3 -3.15 -14.64 -9.32
N ALA A 4 -2.59 -14.49 -10.53
CA ALA A 4 -1.19 -14.84 -10.78
C ALA A 4 -0.19 -13.86 -10.15
N PHE A 5 -0.59 -12.59 -9.99
CA PHE A 5 0.19 -11.59 -9.27
C PHE A 5 0.05 -11.78 -7.77
N LEU A 6 -1.19 -11.83 -7.27
CA LEU A 6 -1.48 -11.90 -5.82
C LEU A 6 -0.89 -13.14 -5.14
N SER A 7 -0.83 -14.28 -5.85
CA SER A 7 -0.19 -15.51 -5.35
C SER A 7 1.34 -15.41 -5.18
N LYS A 8 1.97 -14.35 -5.69
CA LYS A 8 3.42 -14.12 -5.64
C LYS A 8 3.83 -12.90 -4.83
N VAL A 9 2.87 -12.12 -4.34
CA VAL A 9 3.11 -10.85 -3.63
C VAL A 9 3.99 -11.05 -2.39
N GLU A 10 3.79 -12.12 -1.63
CA GLU A 10 4.62 -12.43 -0.45
C GLU A 10 6.11 -12.57 -0.77
N ALA A 11 6.46 -13.04 -1.97
CA ALA A 11 7.86 -13.17 -2.38
C ALA A 11 8.55 -11.81 -2.56
N LEU A 12 7.78 -10.72 -2.69
CA LEU A 12 8.29 -9.35 -2.81
C LEU A 12 8.83 -8.81 -1.48
N ASN A 13 8.72 -9.56 -0.38
CA ASN A 13 9.36 -9.22 0.89
C ASN A 13 10.90 -9.22 0.83
N GLU A 14 11.51 -9.62 -0.30
CA GLU A 14 12.94 -9.43 -0.56
C GLU A 14 13.33 -7.97 -0.90
N TYR A 15 12.36 -7.11 -1.18
CA TYR A 15 12.56 -5.70 -1.51
C TYR A 15 12.41 -4.82 -0.26
N CYS A 16 13.21 -3.75 -0.19
CA CYS A 16 13.31 -2.87 0.98
C CYS A 16 12.66 -1.51 0.74
N SER A 17 12.47 -1.13 -0.53
CA SER A 17 11.99 0.17 -0.93
C SER A 17 11.24 0.14 -2.26
N ILE A 18 10.51 1.21 -2.53
CA ILE A 18 9.70 1.38 -3.74
C ILE A 18 9.78 2.82 -4.24
N GLU A 19 9.88 3.01 -5.55
CA GLU A 19 9.84 4.34 -6.16
C GLU A 19 8.39 4.85 -6.28
N ILE A 20 8.12 6.00 -5.65
CA ILE A 20 6.84 6.73 -5.67
C ILE A 20 7.15 8.17 -6.06
N ASP A 21 6.54 8.67 -7.13
CA ASP A 21 6.74 10.05 -7.64
C ASP A 21 8.24 10.45 -7.76
N THR A 22 9.06 9.57 -8.34
CA THR A 22 10.51 9.71 -8.50
C THR A 22 11.35 9.73 -7.21
N GLN A 23 10.72 9.41 -6.07
CA GLN A 23 11.39 9.30 -4.78
C GLN A 23 11.39 7.85 -4.31
N LEU A 24 12.51 7.41 -3.75
CA LEU A 24 12.64 6.06 -3.21
C LEU A 24 12.17 6.04 -1.76
N GLU A 25 11.07 5.35 -1.51
CA GLU A 25 10.40 5.26 -0.21
C GLU A 25 10.64 3.91 0.45
N SER A 26 10.75 3.89 1.78
CA SER A 26 10.95 2.64 2.54
C SER A 26 9.66 1.83 2.64
N ILE A 27 9.72 0.53 2.31
CA ILE A 27 8.61 -0.40 2.54
C ILE A 27 8.61 -0.80 4.01
N ALA A 28 7.75 -0.14 4.79
CA ALA A 28 7.73 -0.30 6.24
C ALA A 28 7.03 -1.58 6.73
N LEU A 29 6.08 -2.10 5.96
CA LEU A 29 5.26 -3.27 6.31
C LEU A 29 5.45 -4.36 5.24
N PRO A 30 5.51 -5.63 5.65
CA PRO A 30 5.67 -6.72 4.71
C PRO A 30 4.47 -6.84 3.77
N PHE A 31 4.74 -7.29 2.55
CA PHE A 31 3.74 -7.80 1.63
C PHE A 31 3.04 -9.01 2.22
N TRP A 32 1.72 -9.05 2.07
CA TRP A 32 0.88 -10.07 2.68
C TRP A 32 1.02 -11.43 1.98
N SER A 33 0.92 -12.48 2.76
CA SER A 33 0.67 -13.84 2.28
C SER A 33 -0.70 -13.93 1.59
N LEU A 34 -0.90 -14.98 0.78
CA LEU A 34 -2.20 -15.19 0.12
C LEU A 34 -3.36 -15.33 1.12
N ASP A 35 -3.11 -15.91 2.29
CA ASP A 35 -4.14 -16.06 3.32
C ASP A 35 -4.43 -14.75 4.05
N GLU A 36 -3.44 -13.87 4.22
CA GLU A 36 -3.64 -12.50 4.70
C GLU A 36 -4.41 -11.66 3.68
N ILE A 37 -4.14 -11.79 2.38
CA ILE A 37 -4.93 -11.13 1.32
C ILE A 37 -6.41 -11.56 1.42
N LYS A 38 -6.68 -12.86 1.58
CA LYS A 38 -8.05 -13.35 1.79
C LYS A 38 -8.70 -12.79 3.06
N GLN A 39 -7.92 -12.59 4.13
CA GLN A 39 -8.42 -11.98 5.36
C GLN A 39 -8.70 -10.48 5.19
N GLY A 40 -7.80 -9.75 4.51
CA GLY A 40 -7.98 -8.34 4.17
C GLY A 40 -9.22 -8.12 3.30
N LEU A 41 -9.46 -9.01 2.33
CA LEU A 41 -10.69 -8.99 1.52
C LEU A 41 -11.97 -9.10 2.34
N LYS A 42 -11.96 -9.87 3.44
CA LYS A 42 -13.13 -9.98 4.35
C LYS A 42 -13.35 -8.70 5.15
N ARG A 43 -12.30 -7.95 5.46
CA ARG A 43 -12.33 -6.69 6.23
C ARG A 43 -12.46 -5.45 5.34
N ARG A 44 -12.40 -5.63 4.02
CA ARG A 44 -12.40 -4.56 3.03
C ARG A 44 -13.54 -3.55 3.22
N GLU A 45 -14.75 -4.05 3.46
CA GLU A 45 -15.93 -3.21 3.68
C GLU A 45 -15.82 -2.41 4.99
N GLU A 46 -15.36 -3.05 6.07
CA GLU A 46 -15.12 -2.39 7.37
C GLU A 46 -14.08 -1.27 7.24
N TRP A 47 -13.10 -1.45 6.35
CA TRP A 47 -12.07 -0.46 6.06
C TRP A 47 -12.52 0.60 5.06
N GLY A 48 -13.71 0.52 4.46
CA GLY A 48 -14.16 1.47 3.44
C GLY A 48 -13.38 1.39 2.12
N VAL A 49 -12.72 0.25 1.85
CA VAL A 49 -11.98 0.04 0.61
C VAL A 49 -12.95 -0.37 -0.52
N PRO A 50 -12.91 0.28 -1.69
CA PRO A 50 -13.80 -0.04 -2.81
C PRO A 50 -13.80 -1.51 -3.25
N SER A 51 -14.94 -2.00 -3.75
CA SER A 51 -15.13 -3.42 -4.03
C SER A 51 -14.34 -3.97 -5.22
N HIS A 52 -13.79 -3.11 -6.07
CA HIS A 52 -12.91 -3.47 -7.17
C HIS A 52 -11.43 -3.51 -6.76
N LEU A 53 -11.10 -3.07 -5.53
CA LEU A 53 -9.73 -3.07 -5.01
C LEU A 53 -9.49 -4.30 -4.14
N ILE A 54 -8.34 -4.94 -4.35
CA ILE A 54 -7.82 -6.04 -3.52
C ILE A 54 -6.59 -5.52 -2.77
N PRO A 55 -6.67 -5.28 -1.45
CA PRO A 55 -5.50 -4.91 -0.66
C PRO A 55 -4.54 -6.09 -0.54
N PHE A 56 -3.23 -5.83 -0.68
CA PHE A 56 -2.19 -6.87 -0.62
C PHE A 56 -0.95 -6.49 0.19
N GLN A 57 -0.86 -5.27 0.69
CA GLN A 57 0.17 -4.83 1.63
C GLN A 57 -0.34 -3.61 2.39
N GLY A 58 0.19 -3.40 3.59
CA GLY A 58 -0.06 -2.21 4.40
C GLY A 58 -0.80 -2.51 5.71
N ASP A 59 -1.44 -1.49 6.25
CA ASP A 59 -2.34 -1.58 7.40
C ASP A 59 -3.65 -0.82 7.13
N TRP A 60 -4.54 -0.74 8.11
CA TRP A 60 -5.83 -0.06 7.92
C TRP A 60 -5.70 1.44 7.61
N HIS A 61 -4.54 2.08 7.83
CA HIS A 61 -4.27 3.45 7.44
C HIS A 61 -3.83 3.51 5.98
N ASP A 62 -2.73 2.85 5.61
CA ASP A 62 -2.16 2.95 4.27
C ASP A 62 -2.12 1.57 3.60
N LEU A 63 -2.67 1.47 2.38
CA LEU A 63 -2.86 0.20 1.67
C LEU A 63 -2.35 0.26 0.24
N LEU A 64 -1.57 -0.75 -0.16
CA LEU A 64 -1.37 -1.07 -1.57
C LEU A 64 -2.47 -2.03 -2.03
N CYS A 65 -3.13 -1.67 -3.13
CA CYS A 65 -4.25 -2.40 -3.69
C CYS A 65 -4.06 -2.70 -5.17
N LEU A 66 -4.54 -3.87 -5.61
CA LEU A 66 -4.71 -4.18 -7.03
C LEU A 66 -6.13 -3.80 -7.45
N ASP A 67 -6.25 -2.99 -8.48
CA ASP A 67 -7.52 -2.69 -9.15
C ASP A 67 -7.87 -3.83 -10.10
N GLN A 68 -8.98 -4.51 -9.83
CA GLN A 68 -9.46 -5.64 -10.62
C GLN A 68 -10.05 -5.22 -11.97
N ASP A 69 -10.53 -3.99 -12.09
CA ASP A 69 -11.20 -3.51 -13.30
C ASP A 69 -10.16 -3.02 -14.31
N THR A 70 -9.09 -2.37 -13.83
CA THR A 70 -8.06 -1.75 -14.70
C THR A 70 -6.74 -2.53 -14.74
N GLY A 71 -6.45 -3.35 -13.73
CA GLY A 71 -5.15 -4.01 -13.56
C GLY A 71 -4.06 -3.11 -12.97
N LYS A 72 -4.41 -1.87 -12.58
CA LYS A 72 -3.50 -0.93 -11.92
C LYS A 72 -3.17 -1.37 -10.51
N VAL A 73 -1.99 -0.95 -10.04
CA VAL A 73 -1.69 -0.98 -8.60
C VAL A 73 -1.88 0.44 -8.07
N VAL A 74 -2.62 0.60 -6.98
CA VAL A 74 -2.90 1.90 -6.38
C VAL A 74 -2.44 1.93 -4.93
N TYR A 75 -1.98 3.09 -4.49
CA TYR A 75 -1.64 3.36 -3.10
C TYR A 75 -2.73 4.24 -2.49
N LEU A 76 -3.40 3.71 -1.46
CA LEU A 76 -4.46 4.38 -0.72
C LEU A 76 -3.91 4.92 0.59
N ASN A 77 -4.32 6.14 0.94
CA ASN A 77 -4.07 6.72 2.26
C ASN A 77 -5.20 6.37 3.26
N ASN A 78 -5.07 6.91 4.47
CA ASN A 78 -6.06 6.77 5.55
C ASN A 78 -7.48 7.21 5.17
N ASP A 79 -7.60 8.20 4.28
CA ASP A 79 -8.88 8.75 3.84
C ASP A 79 -9.46 8.00 2.63
N ARG A 80 -8.77 6.93 2.17
CA ARG A 80 -9.10 6.13 0.98
C ARG A 80 -8.97 6.88 -0.34
N ASP A 81 -8.22 7.97 -0.35
CA ASP A 81 -7.80 8.62 -1.58
C ASP A 81 -6.66 7.85 -2.23
N ILE A 82 -6.71 7.72 -3.56
CA ILE A 82 -5.60 7.22 -4.35
C ILE A 82 -4.54 8.32 -4.40
N VAL A 83 -3.44 8.15 -3.68
CA VAL A 83 -2.33 9.11 -3.65
C VAL A 83 -1.25 8.80 -4.69
N PHE A 84 -1.20 7.57 -5.18
CA PHE A 84 -0.32 7.16 -6.28
C PHE A 84 -0.88 5.94 -7.01
N SER A 85 -0.52 5.76 -8.28
CA SER A 85 -0.89 4.59 -9.07
C SER A 85 0.18 4.21 -10.09
N TRP A 86 0.41 2.91 -10.24
CA TRP A 86 1.17 2.32 -11.36
C TRP A 86 0.19 1.79 -12.40
N GLU A 87 0.49 1.94 -13.69
CA GLU A 87 -0.46 1.60 -14.76
C GLU A 87 -0.75 0.10 -14.86
N ASN A 88 0.13 -0.73 -14.30
CA ASN A 88 -0.02 -2.17 -14.24
C ASN A 88 0.94 -2.79 -13.21
N THR A 89 0.80 -4.09 -12.97
CA THR A 89 1.65 -4.82 -12.02
C THR A 89 3.12 -4.88 -12.43
N GLN A 90 3.46 -4.78 -13.72
CA GLN A 90 4.85 -4.81 -14.17
C GLN A 90 5.57 -3.51 -13.84
N GLU A 91 4.90 -2.36 -14.01
CA GLU A 91 5.45 -1.06 -13.57
C GLU A 91 5.66 -1.01 -12.07
N PHE A 92 4.69 -1.52 -11.29
CA PHE A 92 4.86 -1.66 -9.84
C PHE A 92 6.09 -2.52 -9.49
N LEU A 93 6.28 -3.67 -10.13
CA LEU A 93 7.44 -4.53 -9.89
C LEU A 93 8.76 -3.86 -10.27
N ASN A 94 8.77 -3.05 -11.33
CA ASN A 94 9.96 -2.32 -11.76
C ASN A 94 10.33 -1.18 -10.80
N ALA A 95 9.36 -0.67 -10.03
CA ALA A 95 9.58 0.37 -9.03
C ALA A 95 10.17 -0.17 -7.72
N LEU A 96 10.16 -1.50 -7.49
CA LEU A 96 10.71 -2.11 -6.28
C LEU A 96 12.24 -2.14 -6.31
N SER A 97 12.86 -1.82 -5.18
CA SER A 97 14.31 -1.82 -5.01
C SER A 97 14.74 -2.56 -3.74
N LYS A 98 15.92 -3.16 -3.80
CA LYS A 98 16.59 -3.79 -2.64
C LYS A 98 17.46 -2.80 -1.87
N GLU A 99 17.49 -1.54 -2.32
CA GLU A 99 18.19 -0.48 -1.62
C GLU A 99 17.46 -0.14 -0.32
N GLU A 100 18.18 -0.16 0.79
CA GLU A 100 17.67 0.29 2.07
C GLU A 100 17.74 1.82 2.13
N VAL A 101 16.57 2.46 2.13
CA VAL A 101 16.44 3.89 2.44
C VAL A 101 16.05 4.06 3.89
N ALA A 102 16.63 5.06 4.55
CA ALA A 102 16.25 5.41 5.91
C ALA A 102 14.77 5.75 5.94
N ARG A 103 14.00 5.05 6.77
CA ARG A 103 12.59 5.38 6.97
C ARG A 103 12.52 6.82 7.48
N ASP A 104 11.81 7.68 6.76
CA ASP A 104 11.57 9.03 7.23
C ASP A 104 10.66 8.94 8.46
N THR A 105 11.30 8.96 9.63
CA THR A 105 10.62 8.93 10.94
C THR A 105 10.17 10.31 11.36
N THR A 106 10.34 11.32 10.51
CA THR A 106 9.90 12.68 10.74
C THR A 106 8.39 12.74 10.56
N ARG A 107 7.65 12.21 11.53
CA ARG A 107 6.29 12.70 11.81
C ARG A 107 6.43 14.20 12.03
N LYS A 108 6.09 15.01 11.01
CA LYS A 108 5.78 16.41 11.24
C LYS A 108 4.55 16.41 12.15
N ILE A 109 4.80 16.55 13.45
CA ILE A 109 3.78 16.90 14.42
C ILE A 109 3.31 18.29 14.01
N THR A 110 2.28 18.38 13.16
CA THR A 110 1.46 19.58 13.08
C THR A 110 0.60 19.57 14.33
N SER A 111 1.14 20.09 15.42
CA SER A 111 0.39 20.38 16.63
C SER A 111 -0.69 21.40 16.30
N ALA A 112 -1.88 20.93 15.95
CA ALA A 112 -3.10 21.72 16.01
C ALA A 112 -3.76 21.44 17.36
N TRP A 113 -3.39 22.29 18.32
CA TRP A 113 -4.16 22.76 19.48
C TRP A 113 -5.23 21.81 20.06
N ILE A 114 -4.90 21.17 21.19
CA ILE A 114 -5.88 21.01 22.26
C ILE A 114 -5.91 22.36 22.98
N ASP A 115 -6.95 23.16 22.76
CA ASP A 115 -7.35 24.19 23.72
C ASP A 115 -8.30 23.51 24.71
N PRO A 116 -7.92 23.32 25.99
CA PRO A 116 -8.85 22.93 27.02
C PRO A 116 -9.24 24.20 27.76
N ASP A 117 -10.25 24.92 27.29
CA ASP A 117 -11.06 25.83 28.11
C ASP A 117 -12.28 26.28 27.30
N PHE A 118 -13.44 25.66 27.57
CA PHE A 118 -14.75 26.31 27.71
C PHE A 118 -15.74 25.38 28.42
#